data_AF-X0SC49-F1
#
_entry.id   AF-X0SC49-F1
#
_cell.length_a   1.000
_cell.length_b   1.000
_cell.length_c   1.000
_cell.angle_alpha   90.00
_cell.angle_beta   90.00
_cell.angle_gamma   90.00
#
_symmetry.space_group_name_H-M   'P 1'
#
loop_
_entity.id
_entity.type
_entity.pdbx_description
1 polymer ?
#
loop_
_entity_poly.entity_id
_entity_poly.type
_entity_poly.pdbx_seq_one_letter_code
_entity_poly.pdbx_strand_id
1 'polypeptide(L)' 'EGEKMKSWRTTLAGIAAVVAVLSGAVAAQFDADPTTVPNWELVWATLFAALGLAFARDNDKSSEDVGAR' A
#
# COMPACT_ATOMS: atom_id res chain seq x y z
N GLU A 1 19.22 6.18 22.61
CA GLU A 1 18.67 5.16 21.68
C GLU A 1 17.70 5.84 20.74
N GLY A 2 17.99 5.86 19.44
CA GLY A 2 17.05 6.38 18.45
C GLY A 2 16.27 5.22 17.86
N GLU A 3 14.99 5.08 18.21
CA GLU A 3 14.12 4.16 17.50
C GLU A 3 14.12 4.52 16.01
N LYS A 4 14.57 3.60 15.17
CA LYS A 4 14.53 3.74 13.71
C LYS A 4 13.06 3.60 13.29
N MET A 5 12.30 4.67 13.48
CA MET A 5 10.88 4.70 13.16
C MET A 5 10.72 4.31 11.70
N LYS A 6 9.92 3.27 11.44
CA LYS A 6 9.52 2.92 10.08
C LYS A 6 9.06 4.22 9.39
N SER A 7 9.86 4.81 8.47
CA SER A 7 9.52 5.92 7.56
C SER A 7 8.02 5.97 7.34
N TRP A 8 7.38 6.80 8.14
CA TRP A 8 5.93 6.81 8.28
C TRP A 8 5.27 7.28 6.99
N ARG A 9 6.03 8.02 6.16
CA ARG A 9 5.67 8.49 4.81
C ARG A 9 5.38 7.34 3.86
N THR A 10 6.15 6.25 3.93
CA THR A 10 5.96 5.09 3.06
C THR A 10 4.71 4.31 3.44
N THR A 11 4.48 4.17 4.75
CA THR A 11 3.25 3.58 5.30
C THR A 11 2.04 4.44 4.96
N LEU A 12 2.13 5.76 5.11
CA LEU A 12 1.07 6.71 4.77
C LEU A 12 0.73 6.64 3.27
N ALA A 13 1.73 6.63 2.40
CA ALA A 13 1.52 6.52 0.95
C ALA A 13 0.83 5.21 0.57
N GLY A 14 1.22 4.09 1.19
CA GLY A 14 0.55 2.80 1.00
C GLY A 14 -0.90 2.80 1.46
N ILE A 15 -1.19 3.36 2.64
CA ILE A 15 -2.57 3.48 3.16
C ILE A 15 -3.40 4.41 2.26
N ALA A 16 -2.85 5.55 1.85
CA ALA A 16 -3.55 6.50 0.99
C ALA A 16 -3.91 5.88 -0.37
N ALA A 17 -3.01 5.08 -0.96
CA ALA A 17 -3.28 4.36 -2.21
C ALA A 17 -4.44 3.36 -2.06
N VAL A 18 -4.45 2.57 -0.97
CA VAL A 18 -5.54 1.62 -0.69
C VAL A 18 -6.87 2.34 -0.49
N VAL A 19 -6.89 3.43 0.27
CA VAL A 19 -8.10 4.24 0.52
C VAL A 19 -8.65 4.84 -0.78
N ALA A 20 -7.79 5.35 -1.66
CA ALA A 20 -8.20 5.94 -2.93
C ALA A 20 -8.85 4.91 -3.89
N VAL A 21 -8.36 3.68 -3.90
CA VAL A 21 -8.94 2.62 -4.74
C VAL A 21 -10.24 2.08 -4.14
N LEU A 22 -10.29 1.90 -2.81
CA LEU A 22 -11.50 1.47 -2.11
C LEU A 22 -12.65 2.47 -2.26
N SER A 23 -12.37 3.78 -2.20
CA SER A 23 -13.43 4.78 -2.37
C SER A 23 -14.07 4.71 -3.75
N GLY A 24 -13.30 4.46 -4.81
CA GLY A 24 -13.82 4.26 -6.16
C GLY A 24 -14.71 3.00 -6.27
N ALA A 25 -14.26 1.88 -5.70
CA ALA A 25 -15.03 0.63 -5.72
C ALA A 25 -16.33 0.73 -4.89
N VAL A 26 -16.28 1.36 -3.71
CA VAL A 26 -17.46 1.59 -2.87
C VAL A 26 -18.45 2.54 -3.55
N ALA A 27 -17.97 3.63 -4.16
CA ALA A 27 -18.83 4.55 -4.91
C ALA A 27 -19.53 3.83 -6.07
N ALA A 28 -18.80 3.02 -6.83
CA ALA A 28 -19.33 2.22 -7.92
C ALA A 28 -20.32 1.12 -7.44
N GLN A 29 -20.15 0.60 -6.22
CA GLN A 29 -21.03 -0.43 -5.67
C GLN A 29 -22.39 0.11 -5.21
N PHE A 30 -22.46 1.40 -4.85
CA PHE A 30 -23.65 2.07 -4.32
C PHE A 30 -24.17 3.17 -5.22
N ASP A 31 -23.74 3.22 -6.49
CA ASP A 31 -24.36 4.12 -7.44
C ASP A 31 -25.74 3.58 -7.89
N ALA A 32 -26.50 4.44 -8.56
CA ALA A 32 -27.84 4.10 -9.04
C ALA A 32 -27.84 3.54 -10.48
N ASP A 33 -26.66 3.27 -11.05
CA ASP A 33 -26.51 2.88 -12.44
C ASP A 33 -26.31 1.34 -12.54
N PRO A 34 -27.26 0.60 -13.13
CA PRO A 34 -27.15 -0.85 -13.25
C PRO A 34 -26.04 -1.31 -14.20
N THR A 35 -25.41 -0.40 -14.94
CA THR A 35 -24.28 -0.70 -15.84
C THR A 35 -22.92 -0.50 -15.17
N THR A 36 -22.89 0.11 -13.99
CA THR A 36 -21.64 0.27 -13.24
C THR A 36 -21.19 -1.07 -12.65
N VAL A 37 -19.99 -1.50 -13.05
CA VAL A 37 -19.34 -2.69 -12.49
C VAL A 37 -18.14 -2.23 -11.65
N PRO A 38 -18.16 -2.38 -10.31
CA PRO A 38 -17.03 -2.04 -9.47
C PRO A 38 -15.81 -2.91 -9.79
N ASN A 39 -14.65 -2.28 -9.98
CA ASN A 39 -13.40 -2.97 -10.30
C ASN A 39 -12.73 -3.51 -9.03
N TRP A 40 -13.16 -4.69 -8.59
CA TRP A 40 -12.58 -5.40 -7.45
C TRP A 40 -11.19 -6.00 -7.73
N GLU A 41 -10.86 -6.25 -9.00
CA GLU A 41 -9.52 -6.71 -9.38
C GLU A 41 -8.45 -5.66 -9.02
N LEU A 42 -8.74 -4.38 -9.32
CA LEU A 42 -7.88 -3.26 -8.96
C LEU A 42 -7.72 -3.12 -7.44
N VAL A 43 -8.80 -3.35 -6.67
CA VAL A 43 -8.75 -3.35 -5.20
C VAL A 43 -7.78 -4.41 -4.70
N TRP A 44 -7.90 -5.66 -5.18
CA TRP A 44 -7.00 -6.75 -4.78
C TRP A 44 -5.56 -6.51 -5.20
N ALA A 45 -5.31 -6.06 -6.43
CA ALA A 45 -3.98 -5.72 -6.91
C ALA A 45 -3.32 -4.64 -6.03
N THR A 46 -4.08 -3.61 -5.66
CA THR A 46 -3.60 -2.52 -4.79
C THR A 46 -3.35 -3.01 -3.37
N LEU A 47 -4.19 -3.88 -2.82
CA LEU A 47 -3.98 -4.49 -1.51
C LEU A 47 -2.72 -5.34 -1.48
N PHE A 48 -2.50 -6.21 -2.49
CA PHE A 48 -1.29 -7.02 -2.57
C PHE A 48 -0.04 -6.17 -2.81
N ALA A 49 -0.13 -5.10 -3.62
CA ALA A 49 0.96 -4.16 -3.79
C ALA A 49 1.29 -3.39 -2.50
N ALA A 50 0.28 -2.96 -1.75
CA ALA A 50 0.45 -2.26 -0.47
C ALA A 50 1.01 -3.20 0.61
N LEU A 51 0.56 -4.46 0.65
CA LEU A 51 1.13 -5.49 1.51
C LEU A 51 2.58 -5.77 1.11
N GLY A 52 2.86 -5.98 -0.18
CA GLY A 52 4.20 -6.16 -0.72
C GLY A 52 5.12 -4.99 -0.37
N LEU A 53 4.62 -3.75 -0.45
CA LEU A 53 5.35 -2.54 -0.05
C LEU A 53 5.57 -2.46 1.47
N ALA A 54 4.60 -2.88 2.27
CA ALA A 54 4.70 -2.92 3.73
C ALA A 54 5.71 -3.98 4.22
N PHE A 55 5.79 -5.11 3.50
CA PHE A 55 6.70 -6.22 3.74
C PHE A 55 8.05 -6.10 3.02
N ALA A 56 8.18 -5.26 1.99
CA ALA A 56 9.45 -4.91 1.34
C ALA A 56 10.40 -4.11 2.27
N ARG A 57 10.09 -4.07 3.56
CA ARG A 57 10.83 -3.40 4.62
C ARG A 57 11.34 -4.48 5.58
N ASP A 58 12.53 -4.99 5.33
CA ASP A 58 13.75 -4.32 5.80
C ASP A 58 14.91 -4.41 4.79
N ASN A 59 15.30 -3.28 4.17
CA ASN A 59 16.67 -3.08 3.65
C ASN A 59 17.44 -2.17 4.61
N ASP A 60 17.18 -2.35 5.90
CA ASP A 60 17.63 -1.47 6.97
C ASP A 60 19.03 -1.79 7.47
N LYS A 61 19.68 -2.76 6.83
CA LYS A 61 21.12 -2.85 6.88
C LYS A 61 21.69 -1.67 6.12
N SER A 62 22.29 -0.75 6.87
CA SER A 62 23.38 0.08 6.37
C SER A 62 24.35 -0.82 5.60
N SER A 63 24.98 -0.34 4.53
CA SER A 63 26.03 -1.08 3.82
C SER A 63 27.13 -1.63 4.75
N GLU A 64 27.21 -1.12 6.00
CA GLU A 64 28.07 -1.61 7.09
C GLU A 64 27.61 -2.93 7.76
N ASP A 65 26.33 -3.31 7.71
CA ASP A 65 25.78 -4.54 8.35
C ASP A 65 25.70 -5.75 7.39
N VAL A 66 26.03 -5.55 6.11
CA VAL A 66 26.01 -6.60 5.07
C VAL A 66 27.41 -7.10 4.70
N GLY A 67 28.48 -6.59 5.33
CA GLY A 67 29.85 -7.03 5.05
C GLY A 67 30.32 -6.69 3.64
N ALA A 68 29.72 -5.69 2.99
CA ALA A 68 30.21 -5.12 1.76
C ALA A 68 31.40 -4.21 2.10
N ARG A 69 32.60 -4.78 2.00
CA ARG A 69 33.88 -4.08 1.97
C ARG A 69 34.24 -3.71 0.54
#